data_AF-A0A2X1CDG4-F1
#
_entry.id   AF-A0A2X1CDG4-F1
#
_cell.length_a   1.000
_cell.length_b   1.000
_cell.length_c   1.000
_cell.angle_alpha   90.00
_cell.angle_beta   90.00
_cell.angle_gamma   90.00
#
_symmetry.space_group_name_H-M   'P 1'
#
loop_
_entity.id
_entity.type
_entity.pdbx_description
1 polymer ?
#
loop_
_entity_poly.entity_id
_entity_poly.type
_entity_poly.pdbx_seq_one_letter_code
_entity_poly.pdbx_strand_id
1 'polypeptide(L)'
;MSASTLGDWLKAVSPESRVYGVSGKDRGAITLAGHKGDGAFWLTDNFGFTTYVEPGQSAQARLAPVAALNARMIDRFTRQAPSWTYSNAACRRLEGQWTIAGQTFDSKVPPANFRLDNSPILDELTIEGAIELMDSQQLGRRGVTDMLGVSLSATDRIGHSYGTQGPEMCEQMLRLDTALGVLMDKLSTVPGGAIVVLTADHGGSDFPERSAVEGYPHAGRVDRALQPRVNAALKARFGLDADPVVSSAGGFVIVDKDRKSLPEPLRSQVLAAAIELLNAEPQVALAVARDELLAEPVPNSINPEDLNVRERLRLSAVAGRSPDILRAWQPGLTGQGRVGGAISSHGSPWDYDRRVPIVFWWPGAEGQERFLPMRTIDIAPTLANLIGVQPDGPIDGRCMDLPQFAKGRCPTK
;
A
#
# COMPACT_ATOMS: atom_id res chain seq x y z
N MET A 1 -2.05 14.63 -5.65
CA MET A 1 -1.28 14.52 -4.39
C MET A 1 -1.04 15.94 -3.87
N SER A 2 -0.53 16.13 -2.66
CA SER A 2 -0.28 17.48 -2.10
C SER A 2 1.18 17.78 -1.79
N ALA A 3 2.03 16.75 -1.76
CA ALA A 3 3.48 16.88 -1.62
C ALA A 3 4.15 16.38 -2.90
N SER A 4 5.28 16.99 -3.24
CA SER A 4 6.18 16.57 -4.32
C SER A 4 6.85 15.22 -3.99
N THR A 5 7.29 14.51 -5.01
CA THR A 5 8.02 13.23 -4.88
C THR A 5 9.50 13.39 -5.19
N LEU A 6 10.30 12.34 -4.92
CA LEU A 6 11.71 12.28 -5.35
C LEU A 6 11.87 12.53 -6.87
N GLY A 7 10.94 12.03 -7.68
CA GLY A 7 10.91 12.27 -9.12
C GLY A 7 10.66 13.74 -9.47
N ASP A 8 9.77 14.41 -8.73
CA ASP A 8 9.53 15.85 -8.88
C ASP A 8 10.79 16.67 -8.54
N TRP A 9 11.55 16.27 -7.50
CA TRP A 9 12.81 16.91 -7.11
C TRP A 9 13.92 16.67 -8.13
N LEU A 10 14.02 15.46 -8.68
CA LEU A 10 14.98 15.13 -9.73
C LEU A 10 14.76 15.98 -10.98
N LYS A 11 13.52 16.06 -11.47
CA LYS A 11 13.20 16.85 -12.68
C LYS A 11 13.36 18.35 -12.47
N ALA A 12 13.40 18.83 -11.24
CA ALA A 12 13.68 20.24 -10.96
C ALA A 12 15.12 20.62 -11.29
N VAL A 13 16.08 19.70 -11.14
CA VAL A 13 17.51 19.96 -11.41
C VAL A 13 18.03 19.31 -12.69
N SER A 14 17.36 18.26 -13.18
CA SER A 14 17.64 17.59 -14.45
C SER A 14 16.32 17.43 -15.22
N PRO A 15 15.82 18.48 -15.89
CA PRO A 15 14.55 18.45 -16.63
C PRO A 15 14.48 17.37 -17.72
N GLU A 16 15.65 16.94 -18.21
CA GLU A 16 15.83 15.87 -19.17
C GLU A 16 15.70 14.45 -18.57
N SER A 17 15.76 14.29 -17.24
CA SER A 17 15.47 13.04 -16.54
C SER A 17 14.08 12.52 -16.86
N ARG A 18 13.97 11.20 -16.99
CA ARG A 18 12.71 10.49 -17.18
C ARG A 18 12.29 9.85 -15.86
N VAL A 19 11.02 10.07 -15.52
CA VAL A 19 10.39 9.56 -14.30
C VAL A 19 9.13 8.81 -14.69
N TYR A 20 9.11 7.49 -14.45
CA TYR A 20 7.95 6.65 -14.73
C TYR A 20 7.50 5.88 -13.49
N GLY A 21 6.20 5.64 -13.38
CA GLY A 21 5.61 4.71 -12.43
C GLY A 21 4.88 3.57 -13.16
N VAL A 22 5.05 2.33 -12.69
CA VAL A 22 4.34 1.16 -13.24
C VAL A 22 3.82 0.26 -12.12
N SER A 23 2.60 -0.27 -12.26
CA SER A 23 1.93 -1.01 -11.17
C SER A 23 0.78 -1.90 -11.65
N GLY A 24 0.37 -2.86 -10.82
CA GLY A 24 -0.94 -3.51 -10.94
C GLY A 24 -2.13 -2.67 -10.42
N LYS A 25 -1.85 -1.47 -9.90
CA LYS A 25 -2.83 -0.52 -9.34
C LYS A 25 -2.49 0.91 -9.76
N ASP A 26 -3.50 1.66 -10.18
CA ASP A 26 -3.42 3.09 -10.49
C ASP A 26 -2.67 3.91 -9.43
N ARG A 27 -3.08 3.82 -8.18
CA ARG A 27 -2.49 4.54 -7.04
C ARG A 27 -1.04 4.16 -6.77
N GLY A 28 -0.62 2.93 -7.09
CA GLY A 28 0.78 2.51 -6.96
C GLY A 28 1.68 3.14 -8.04
N ALA A 29 1.17 3.26 -9.27
CA ALA A 29 1.91 3.92 -10.35
C ALA A 29 1.93 5.45 -10.19
N ILE A 30 0.77 6.06 -9.94
CA ILE A 30 0.58 7.51 -9.87
C ILE A 30 1.42 8.12 -8.75
N THR A 31 1.43 7.51 -7.56
CA THR A 31 2.17 8.06 -6.41
C THR A 31 3.67 7.95 -6.55
N LEU A 32 4.18 6.93 -7.22
CA LEU A 32 5.60 6.78 -7.50
C LEU A 32 6.08 7.69 -8.66
N ALA A 33 5.22 7.99 -9.63
CA ALA A 33 5.55 8.89 -10.74
C ALA A 33 5.58 10.38 -10.32
N GLY A 34 4.79 10.77 -9.33
CA GLY A 34 4.70 12.17 -8.87
C GLY A 34 3.90 13.07 -9.80
N HIS A 35 4.01 14.38 -9.61
CA HIS A 35 3.25 15.37 -10.39
C HIS A 35 3.88 15.66 -11.75
N LYS A 36 5.20 15.53 -11.86
CA LYS A 36 6.00 15.86 -13.05
C LYS A 36 6.48 14.61 -13.80
N GLY A 37 6.04 13.43 -13.39
CA GLY A 37 6.36 12.17 -14.05
C GLY A 37 6.01 12.16 -15.54
N ASP A 38 6.82 11.50 -16.35
CA ASP A 38 6.62 11.38 -17.80
C ASP A 38 5.48 10.40 -18.13
N GLY A 39 5.22 9.43 -17.25
CA GLY A 39 4.07 8.53 -17.36
C GLY A 39 3.85 7.68 -16.10
N ALA A 40 2.59 7.34 -15.85
CA ALA A 40 2.18 6.40 -14.82
C ALA A 40 1.27 5.35 -15.47
N PHE A 41 1.68 4.09 -15.43
CA PHE A 41 1.03 2.99 -16.12
C PHE A 41 0.52 1.94 -15.15
N TRP A 42 -0.75 1.51 -15.31
CA TRP A 42 -1.30 0.44 -14.48
C TRP A 42 -2.09 -0.58 -15.26
N LEU A 43 -2.11 -1.83 -14.79
CA LEU A 43 -2.86 -2.90 -15.45
C LEU A 43 -4.37 -2.70 -15.31
N THR A 44 -5.08 -2.93 -16.41
CA THR A 44 -6.53 -2.98 -16.50
C THR A 44 -6.94 -4.28 -17.19
N ASP A 45 -7.90 -4.98 -16.59
CA ASP A 45 -8.42 -6.24 -17.11
C ASP A 45 -8.86 -6.11 -18.57
N ASN A 46 -8.50 -7.12 -19.38
CA ASN A 46 -8.79 -7.20 -20.82
C ASN A 46 -8.22 -6.07 -21.70
N PHE A 47 -7.35 -5.21 -21.15
CA PHE A 47 -6.69 -4.15 -21.90
C PHE A 47 -5.15 -4.22 -21.84
N GLY A 48 -4.60 -4.57 -20.67
CA GLY A 48 -3.16 -4.44 -20.41
C GLY A 48 -2.86 -3.14 -19.64
N PHE A 49 -1.68 -2.57 -19.82
CA PHE A 49 -1.30 -1.32 -19.18
C PHE A 49 -2.05 -0.13 -19.78
N THR A 50 -2.67 0.66 -18.92
CA THR A 50 -3.31 1.92 -19.26
C THR A 50 -2.66 3.08 -18.52
N THR A 51 -3.05 4.32 -18.86
CA THR A 51 -2.59 5.56 -18.22
C THR A 51 -3.73 6.56 -18.16
N TYR A 52 -3.59 7.56 -17.31
CA TYR A 52 -4.42 8.76 -17.39
C TYR A 52 -4.10 9.54 -18.68
N VAL A 53 -5.14 10.08 -19.30
CA VAL A 53 -5.07 10.93 -20.49
C VAL A 53 -5.80 12.22 -20.15
N GLU A 54 -5.07 13.34 -20.12
CA GLU A 54 -5.68 14.64 -19.85
C GLU A 54 -6.57 15.09 -21.03
N PRO A 55 -7.60 15.91 -20.76
CA PRO A 55 -8.36 16.56 -21.82
C PRO A 55 -7.41 17.26 -22.84
N GLY A 56 -7.56 16.91 -24.12
CA GLY A 56 -6.73 17.46 -25.21
C GLY A 56 -5.49 16.63 -25.57
N GLN A 57 -5.13 15.61 -24.80
CA GLN A 57 -4.04 14.68 -25.14
C GLN A 57 -4.53 13.52 -26.01
N SER A 58 -3.62 12.94 -26.80
CA SER A 58 -3.89 11.70 -27.55
C SER A 58 -3.62 10.47 -26.68
N ALA A 59 -4.64 9.60 -26.54
CA ALA A 59 -4.49 8.32 -25.84
C ALA A 59 -3.41 7.44 -26.47
N GLN A 60 -3.32 7.42 -27.81
CA GLN A 60 -2.28 6.68 -28.53
C GLN A 60 -0.88 7.17 -28.16
N ALA A 61 -0.69 8.50 -28.08
CA ALA A 61 0.61 9.08 -27.71
C ALA A 61 0.96 8.79 -26.26
N ARG A 62 -0.01 8.88 -25.33
CA ARG A 62 0.23 8.59 -23.91
C ARG A 62 0.52 7.12 -23.63
N LEU A 63 -0.08 6.20 -24.41
CA LEU A 63 0.16 4.76 -24.29
C LEU A 63 1.37 4.26 -25.06
N ALA A 64 1.97 5.07 -25.94
CA ALA A 64 3.09 4.67 -26.78
C ALA A 64 4.23 3.95 -26.02
N PRO A 65 4.63 4.35 -24.78
CA PRO A 65 5.69 3.67 -24.04
C PRO A 65 5.44 2.20 -23.70
N VAL A 66 4.16 1.77 -23.66
CA VAL A 66 3.75 0.40 -23.27
C VAL A 66 2.92 -0.31 -24.35
N ALA A 67 2.66 0.35 -25.48
CA ALA A 67 1.76 -0.17 -26.52
C ALA A 67 2.25 -1.50 -27.12
N ALA A 68 3.56 -1.63 -27.35
CA ALA A 68 4.14 -2.87 -27.87
C ALA A 68 4.00 -4.03 -26.88
N LEU A 69 4.21 -3.78 -25.59
CA LEU A 69 3.97 -4.77 -24.54
C LEU A 69 2.51 -5.18 -24.49
N ASN A 70 1.56 -4.24 -24.50
CA ASN A 70 0.13 -4.56 -24.50
C ASN A 70 -0.26 -5.46 -25.69
N ALA A 71 0.25 -5.17 -26.89
CA ALA A 71 0.00 -6.01 -28.05
C ALA A 71 0.52 -7.44 -27.85
N ARG A 72 1.75 -7.60 -27.32
CA ARG A 72 2.32 -8.93 -27.01
C ARG A 72 1.52 -9.65 -25.91
N MET A 73 1.05 -8.94 -24.90
CA MET A 73 0.24 -9.49 -23.82
C MET A 73 -1.11 -10.02 -24.33
N ILE A 74 -1.81 -9.22 -25.14
CA ILE A 74 -3.11 -9.59 -25.73
C ILE A 74 -2.96 -10.82 -26.62
N ASP A 75 -1.95 -10.85 -27.50
CA ASP A 75 -1.68 -11.99 -28.37
C ASP A 75 -1.34 -13.26 -27.55
N ARG A 76 -0.48 -13.15 -26.53
CA ARG A 76 -0.16 -14.24 -25.61
C ARG A 76 -1.41 -14.81 -24.94
N PHE A 77 -2.27 -13.95 -24.38
CA PHE A 77 -3.46 -14.39 -23.64
C PHE A 77 -4.59 -14.89 -24.54
N THR A 78 -4.62 -14.46 -25.80
CA THR A 78 -5.51 -15.04 -26.82
C THR A 78 -5.09 -16.46 -27.18
N ARG A 79 -3.78 -16.74 -27.24
CA ARG A 79 -3.24 -18.07 -27.58
C ARG A 79 -3.27 -19.03 -26.38
N GLN A 80 -3.03 -18.54 -25.18
CA GLN A 80 -2.99 -19.34 -23.97
C GLN A 80 -3.54 -18.54 -22.79
N ALA A 81 -4.64 -19.02 -22.22
CA ALA A 81 -5.21 -18.41 -21.03
C ALA A 81 -4.19 -18.48 -19.85
N PRO A 82 -4.07 -17.40 -19.06
CA PRO A 82 -3.23 -17.41 -17.87
C PRO A 82 -3.73 -18.49 -16.89
N SER A 83 -2.79 -19.17 -16.23
CA SER A 83 -3.10 -20.18 -15.24
C SER A 83 -2.16 -20.08 -14.05
N TRP A 84 -2.65 -20.50 -12.89
CA TRP A 84 -1.86 -20.58 -11.66
C TRP A 84 -1.87 -22.01 -11.15
N THR A 85 -0.71 -22.63 -11.19
CA THR A 85 -0.47 -23.99 -10.71
C THR A 85 0.64 -23.97 -9.67
N TYR A 86 0.75 -25.06 -8.91
CA TYR A 86 1.87 -25.24 -7.98
C TYR A 86 3.20 -25.37 -8.72
N SER A 87 4.11 -24.45 -8.42
CA SER A 87 5.54 -24.56 -8.78
C SER A 87 6.33 -25.31 -7.70
N ASN A 88 5.86 -25.32 -6.46
CA ASN A 88 6.55 -25.96 -5.34
C ASN A 88 5.64 -26.87 -4.50
N ALA A 89 6.08 -28.12 -4.29
CA ALA A 89 5.35 -29.09 -3.48
C ALA A 89 5.19 -28.69 -2.01
N ALA A 90 6.06 -27.82 -1.49
CA ALA A 90 5.93 -27.27 -0.14
C ALA A 90 4.70 -26.38 0.01
N CYS A 91 4.40 -25.55 -0.98
CA CYS A 91 3.20 -24.71 -0.96
C CYS A 91 1.94 -25.56 -0.98
N ARG A 92 1.90 -26.63 -1.79
CA ARG A 92 0.74 -27.56 -1.80
C ARG A 92 0.44 -28.17 -0.43
N ARG A 93 1.45 -28.38 0.43
CA ARG A 93 1.22 -28.92 1.78
C ARG A 93 0.48 -27.95 2.72
N LEU A 94 0.34 -26.68 2.34
CA LEU A 94 -0.40 -25.67 3.10
C LEU A 94 -1.89 -25.63 2.75
N GLU A 95 -2.36 -26.46 1.80
CA GLU A 95 -3.78 -26.55 1.48
C GLU A 95 -4.63 -26.82 2.72
N GLY A 96 -5.78 -26.15 2.79
CA GLY A 96 -6.67 -26.29 3.93
C GLY A 96 -8.06 -25.74 3.65
N GLN A 97 -9.03 -26.19 4.44
CA GLN A 97 -10.41 -25.71 4.37
C GLN A 97 -10.74 -24.92 5.63
N TRP A 98 -11.34 -23.75 5.45
CA TRP A 98 -11.67 -22.81 6.52
C TRP A 98 -13.14 -22.41 6.44
N THR A 99 -13.72 -22.02 7.57
CA THR A 99 -15.07 -21.41 7.59
C THR A 99 -14.94 -19.93 7.88
N ILE A 100 -15.23 -19.09 6.88
CA ILE A 100 -15.10 -17.65 6.95
C ILE A 100 -16.48 -17.02 6.86
N ALA A 101 -16.90 -16.34 7.92
CA ALA A 101 -18.25 -15.76 8.04
C ALA A 101 -19.38 -16.74 7.65
N GLY A 102 -19.25 -18.01 8.06
CA GLY A 102 -20.22 -19.08 7.79
C GLY A 102 -20.14 -19.70 6.39
N GLN A 103 -19.17 -19.31 5.56
CA GLN A 103 -18.95 -19.89 4.23
C GLN A 103 -17.68 -20.73 4.20
N THR A 104 -17.72 -21.87 3.52
CA THR A 104 -16.53 -22.69 3.27
C THR A 104 -15.58 -21.97 2.32
N PHE A 105 -14.31 -21.90 2.70
CA PHE A 105 -13.20 -21.39 1.92
C PHE A 105 -12.15 -22.49 1.75
N ASP A 106 -11.95 -22.94 0.52
CA ASP A 106 -10.87 -23.87 0.17
C ASP A 106 -9.62 -23.06 -0.19
N SER A 107 -8.62 -23.04 0.69
CA SER A 107 -7.31 -22.44 0.45
C SER A 107 -6.45 -23.40 -0.35
N LYS A 108 -6.28 -23.13 -1.65
CA LYS A 108 -5.57 -23.98 -2.63
C LYS A 108 -5.28 -23.22 -3.93
N VAL A 109 -4.35 -23.76 -4.73
CA VAL A 109 -4.01 -23.26 -6.07
C VAL A 109 -4.40 -24.29 -7.16
N PRO A 110 -5.07 -23.87 -8.25
CA PRO A 110 -5.68 -22.56 -8.43
C PRO A 110 -6.87 -22.35 -7.48
N PRO A 111 -7.11 -21.10 -7.04
CA PRO A 111 -8.29 -20.79 -6.24
C PRO A 111 -9.56 -20.93 -7.09
N ALA A 112 -10.70 -21.25 -6.44
CA ALA A 112 -11.98 -21.48 -7.13
C ALA A 112 -12.41 -20.30 -8.03
N ASN A 113 -12.08 -19.06 -7.62
CA ASN A 113 -12.34 -17.83 -8.37
C ASN A 113 -11.02 -17.18 -8.82
N PHE A 114 -10.20 -17.94 -9.56
CA PHE A 114 -8.96 -17.42 -10.14
C PHE A 114 -9.23 -16.21 -11.04
N ARG A 115 -8.53 -15.11 -10.76
CA ARG A 115 -8.43 -13.96 -11.65
C ARG A 115 -6.95 -13.60 -11.78
N LEU A 116 -6.57 -13.11 -12.95
CA LEU A 116 -5.20 -12.63 -13.17
C LEU A 116 -4.81 -11.58 -12.14
N ASP A 117 -5.74 -10.65 -11.86
CA ASP A 117 -5.56 -9.54 -10.91
C ASP A 117 -5.22 -9.98 -9.48
N ASN A 118 -5.65 -11.15 -9.00
CA ASN A 118 -5.27 -11.66 -7.68
C ASN A 118 -4.41 -12.92 -7.78
N SER A 119 -3.45 -12.90 -8.70
CA SER A 119 -2.50 -13.99 -8.92
C SER A 119 -1.07 -13.47 -9.13
N PRO A 120 -0.05 -14.32 -9.00
CA PRO A 120 1.34 -13.91 -9.19
C PRO A 120 1.65 -13.36 -10.59
N ILE A 121 0.82 -13.70 -11.57
CA ILE A 121 0.92 -13.20 -12.94
C ILE A 121 0.82 -11.67 -12.98
N LEU A 122 0.08 -11.03 -12.05
CA LEU A 122 -0.01 -9.57 -12.00
C LEU A 122 1.36 -8.91 -11.75
N ASP A 123 2.18 -9.49 -10.87
CA ASP A 123 3.52 -8.97 -10.58
C ASP A 123 4.49 -9.28 -11.72
N GLU A 124 4.42 -10.48 -12.30
CA GLU A 124 5.21 -10.84 -13.49
C GLU A 124 4.96 -9.86 -14.65
N LEU A 125 3.71 -9.53 -14.92
CA LEU A 125 3.36 -8.51 -15.92
C LEU A 125 3.85 -7.11 -15.53
N THR A 126 3.80 -6.76 -14.24
CA THR A 126 4.31 -5.48 -13.76
C THR A 126 5.83 -5.37 -13.97
N ILE A 127 6.57 -6.47 -13.76
CA ILE A 127 8.00 -6.56 -14.09
C ILE A 127 8.23 -6.45 -15.60
N GLU A 128 7.43 -7.13 -16.44
CA GLU A 128 7.48 -6.95 -17.90
C GLU A 128 7.26 -5.47 -18.29
N GLY A 129 6.32 -4.78 -17.64
CA GLY A 129 6.06 -3.36 -17.82
C GLY A 129 7.24 -2.47 -17.41
N ALA A 130 7.88 -2.78 -16.29
CA ALA A 130 9.09 -2.07 -15.85
C ALA A 130 10.23 -2.23 -16.87
N ILE A 131 10.47 -3.44 -17.36
CA ILE A 131 11.52 -3.73 -18.36
C ILE A 131 11.20 -3.06 -19.70
N GLU A 132 9.93 -3.10 -20.14
CA GLU A 132 9.49 -2.40 -21.35
C GLU A 132 9.77 -0.90 -21.26
N LEU A 133 9.50 -0.27 -20.11
CA LEU A 133 9.80 1.15 -19.91
C LEU A 133 11.30 1.42 -19.90
N MET A 134 12.10 0.56 -19.28
CA MET A 134 13.57 0.68 -19.33
C MET A 134 14.08 0.66 -20.77
N ASP A 135 13.55 -0.23 -21.61
CA ASP A 135 13.97 -0.39 -23.00
C ASP A 135 13.40 0.69 -23.92
N SER A 136 12.08 0.87 -23.94
CA SER A 136 11.41 1.82 -24.84
C SER A 136 11.80 3.27 -24.51
N GLN A 137 12.09 3.56 -23.24
CA GLN A 137 12.47 4.89 -22.76
C GLN A 137 13.96 5.05 -22.47
N GLN A 138 14.78 4.03 -22.75
CA GLN A 138 16.24 4.07 -22.60
C GLN A 138 16.67 4.51 -21.18
N LEU A 139 15.94 4.10 -20.14
CA LEU A 139 16.19 4.57 -18.78
C LEU A 139 17.59 4.16 -18.31
N GLY A 140 18.34 5.10 -17.75
CA GLY A 140 19.73 4.89 -17.31
C GLY A 140 20.74 4.75 -18.46
N ARG A 141 20.34 5.01 -19.72
CA ARG A 141 21.22 4.93 -20.91
C ARG A 141 21.41 6.27 -21.62
N ARG A 142 20.94 7.36 -21.01
CA ARG A 142 20.90 8.70 -21.63
C ARG A 142 21.93 9.68 -21.07
N GLY A 143 22.87 9.21 -20.23
CA GLY A 143 23.89 10.05 -19.61
C GLY A 143 23.40 10.92 -18.46
N VAL A 144 22.14 10.74 -18.04
CA VAL A 144 21.50 11.42 -16.90
C VAL A 144 20.86 10.39 -15.97
N THR A 145 20.58 10.79 -14.73
CA THR A 145 19.87 9.92 -13.78
C THR A 145 18.39 9.88 -14.15
N ASP A 146 17.81 8.68 -14.20
CA ASP A 146 16.39 8.45 -14.41
C ASP A 146 15.78 7.79 -13.16
N MET A 147 14.45 7.83 -13.02
CA MET A 147 13.73 7.15 -11.94
C MET A 147 12.61 6.28 -12.49
N LEU A 148 12.57 5.03 -12.02
CA LEU A 148 11.49 4.09 -12.31
C LEU A 148 10.89 3.59 -10.99
N GLY A 149 9.64 3.95 -10.73
CA GLY A 149 8.85 3.40 -9.64
C GLY A 149 8.12 2.14 -10.08
N VAL A 150 8.29 1.04 -9.36
CA VAL A 150 7.64 -0.25 -9.65
C VAL A 150 6.84 -0.68 -8.42
N SER A 151 5.54 -0.87 -8.58
CA SER A 151 4.62 -1.27 -7.49
C SER A 151 3.99 -2.64 -7.77
N LEU A 152 4.58 -3.68 -7.18
CA LEU A 152 4.15 -5.07 -7.28
C LEU A 152 2.92 -5.29 -6.38
N SER A 153 1.77 -5.52 -7.01
CA SER A 153 0.45 -5.44 -6.38
C SER A 153 -0.17 -6.80 -6.05
N ALA A 154 0.38 -7.90 -6.57
CA ALA A 154 -0.21 -9.23 -6.42
C ALA A 154 -0.17 -9.71 -4.97
N THR A 155 0.92 -9.43 -4.24
CA THR A 155 1.05 -9.79 -2.82
C THR A 155 -0.11 -9.26 -1.99
N ASP A 156 -0.48 -7.99 -2.15
CA ASP A 156 -1.64 -7.41 -1.44
C ASP A 156 -2.96 -8.04 -1.89
N ARG A 157 -3.19 -8.21 -3.19
CA ARG A 157 -4.47 -8.75 -3.71
C ARG A 157 -4.67 -10.22 -3.33
N ILE A 158 -3.59 -11.00 -3.29
CA ILE A 158 -3.55 -12.39 -2.83
C ILE A 158 -3.77 -12.44 -1.32
N GLY A 159 -3.06 -11.60 -0.55
CA GLY A 159 -3.24 -11.51 0.90
C GLY A 159 -4.67 -11.17 1.30
N HIS A 160 -5.30 -10.20 0.62
CA HIS A 160 -6.71 -9.89 0.81
C HIS A 160 -7.62 -11.08 0.45
N SER A 161 -7.41 -11.73 -0.69
CA SER A 161 -8.32 -12.76 -1.22
C SER A 161 -8.21 -14.11 -0.50
N TYR A 162 -7.00 -14.46 -0.05
CA TYR A 162 -6.64 -15.83 0.37
C TYR A 162 -5.88 -15.90 1.70
N GLY A 163 -5.56 -14.75 2.31
CA GLY A 163 -4.72 -14.68 3.50
C GLY A 163 -3.22 -14.80 3.17
N THR A 164 -2.40 -14.79 4.22
CA THR A 164 -0.94 -14.64 4.09
C THR A 164 -0.14 -15.90 4.44
N GLN A 165 -0.78 -16.96 4.94
CA GLN A 165 -0.11 -18.21 5.35
C GLN A 165 -0.55 -19.44 4.53
N GLY A 166 -1.28 -19.22 3.44
CA GLY A 166 -1.81 -20.28 2.59
C GLY A 166 -0.90 -20.68 1.42
N PRO A 167 -1.28 -21.73 0.67
CA PRO A 167 -0.60 -22.13 -0.56
C PRO A 167 -0.52 -20.98 -1.57
N GLU A 168 -1.53 -20.12 -1.60
CA GLU A 168 -1.61 -18.96 -2.50
C GLU A 168 -0.51 -17.94 -2.21
N MET A 169 -0.30 -17.58 -0.94
CA MET A 169 0.77 -16.65 -0.57
C MET A 169 2.15 -17.30 -0.71
N CYS A 170 2.28 -18.59 -0.39
CA CYS A 170 3.52 -19.32 -0.57
C CYS A 170 3.99 -19.32 -2.03
N GLU A 171 3.10 -19.66 -2.97
CA GLU A 171 3.41 -19.61 -4.41
C GLU A 171 3.69 -18.17 -4.87
N GLN A 172 2.97 -17.19 -4.35
CA GLN A 172 3.23 -15.77 -4.64
C GLN A 172 4.64 -15.35 -4.23
N MET A 173 5.10 -15.70 -3.03
CA MET A 173 6.43 -15.31 -2.56
C MET A 173 7.55 -15.94 -3.41
N LEU A 174 7.41 -17.21 -3.80
CA LEU A 174 8.39 -17.88 -4.66
C LEU A 174 8.43 -17.29 -6.08
N ARG A 175 7.26 -16.98 -6.65
CA ARG A 175 7.17 -16.37 -7.99
C ARG A 175 7.61 -14.92 -7.98
N LEU A 176 7.33 -14.18 -6.91
CA LEU A 176 7.83 -12.83 -6.70
C LEU A 176 9.35 -12.80 -6.66
N ASP A 177 9.98 -13.71 -5.89
CA ASP A 177 11.45 -13.85 -5.84
C ASP A 177 12.05 -14.09 -7.24
N THR A 178 11.47 -15.04 -7.98
CA THR A 178 11.90 -15.34 -9.36
C THR A 178 11.73 -14.12 -10.29
N ALA A 179 10.58 -13.44 -10.22
CA ALA A 179 10.29 -12.27 -11.05
C ALA A 179 11.17 -11.06 -10.71
N LEU A 180 11.49 -10.87 -9.42
CA LEU A 180 12.47 -9.88 -8.99
C LEU A 180 13.84 -10.21 -9.57
N GLY A 181 14.27 -11.48 -9.56
CA GLY A 181 15.50 -11.92 -10.21
C GLY A 181 15.62 -11.44 -11.67
N VAL A 182 14.55 -11.57 -12.45
CA VAL A 182 14.50 -11.08 -13.85
C VAL A 182 14.71 -9.56 -13.95
N LEU A 183 14.10 -8.78 -13.05
CA LEU A 183 14.31 -7.33 -13.01
C LEU A 183 15.74 -6.97 -12.56
N MET A 184 16.27 -7.67 -11.56
CA MET A 184 17.63 -7.44 -11.05
C MET A 184 18.67 -7.75 -12.12
N ASP A 185 18.49 -8.83 -12.89
CA ASP A 185 19.32 -9.15 -14.05
C ASP A 185 19.29 -8.02 -15.07
N LYS A 186 18.10 -7.48 -15.39
CA LYS A 186 17.98 -6.33 -16.29
C LYS A 186 18.73 -5.10 -15.76
N LEU A 187 18.54 -4.76 -14.49
CA LEU A 187 19.17 -3.60 -13.83
C LEU A 187 20.70 -3.71 -13.77
N SER A 188 21.24 -4.93 -13.62
CA SER A 188 22.68 -5.19 -13.63
C SER A 188 23.37 -4.78 -14.95
N THR A 189 22.60 -4.66 -16.04
CA THR A 189 23.11 -4.28 -17.36
C THR A 189 23.04 -2.78 -17.65
N VAL A 190 22.55 -1.96 -16.71
CA VAL A 190 22.42 -0.51 -16.90
C VAL A 190 23.81 0.15 -16.88
N PRO A 191 24.24 0.81 -17.97
CA PRO A 191 25.50 1.54 -18.00
C PRO A 191 25.48 2.67 -16.96
N GLY A 192 26.49 2.74 -16.10
CA GLY A 192 26.53 3.70 -14.98
C GLY A 192 25.91 3.19 -13.68
N GLY A 193 25.28 2.01 -13.70
CA GLY A 193 24.72 1.33 -12.53
C GLY A 193 23.29 1.76 -12.18
N ALA A 194 22.71 1.07 -11.21
CA ALA A 194 21.39 1.36 -10.68
C ALA A 194 21.41 1.23 -9.14
N ILE A 195 20.64 2.08 -8.46
CA ILE A 195 20.36 1.96 -7.03
C ILE A 195 18.89 1.53 -6.92
N VAL A 196 18.67 0.41 -6.24
CA VAL A 196 17.35 -0.16 -5.97
C VAL A 196 17.04 0.04 -4.50
N VAL A 197 15.83 0.49 -4.21
CA VAL A 197 15.24 0.37 -2.88
C VAL A 197 13.96 -0.47 -3.00
N LEU A 198 13.87 -1.52 -2.20
CA LEU A 198 12.69 -2.37 -2.09
C LEU A 198 12.07 -2.16 -0.70
N THR A 199 10.77 -1.86 -0.68
CA THR A 199 9.96 -1.75 0.53
C THR A 199 8.53 -2.20 0.22
N ALA A 200 7.71 -2.32 1.26
CA ALA A 200 6.26 -2.39 1.11
C ALA A 200 5.60 -1.06 1.53
N ASP A 201 4.39 -0.82 1.05
CA ASP A 201 3.52 0.29 1.45
C ASP A 201 2.91 0.07 2.85
N HIS A 202 2.75 -1.19 3.25
CA HIS A 202 2.33 -1.62 4.58
C HIS A 202 2.73 -3.09 4.81
N GLY A 203 2.56 -3.55 6.05
CA GLY A 203 2.61 -4.98 6.39
C GLY A 203 1.30 -5.70 6.06
N GLY A 204 0.97 -6.72 6.82
CA GLY A 204 -0.32 -7.39 6.74
C GLY A 204 -0.45 -8.48 7.78
N SER A 205 -1.69 -8.84 8.09
CA SER A 205 -2.00 -10.02 8.87
C SER A 205 -2.72 -11.06 8.04
N ASP A 206 -2.74 -12.28 8.55
CA ASP A 206 -3.58 -13.32 8.00
C ASP A 206 -5.06 -13.14 8.39
N PHE A 207 -5.97 -13.91 7.78
CA PHE A 207 -7.36 -13.89 8.23
C PHE A 207 -7.48 -14.49 9.65
N PRO A 208 -8.39 -13.95 10.48
CA PRO A 208 -8.41 -14.26 11.90
C PRO A 208 -8.70 -15.72 12.21
N GLU A 209 -9.48 -16.41 11.36
CA GLU A 209 -9.82 -17.81 11.56
C GLU A 209 -8.59 -18.75 11.54
N ARG A 210 -7.62 -18.50 10.66
CA ARG A 210 -6.35 -19.25 10.65
C ARG A 210 -5.41 -18.80 11.76
N SER A 211 -5.30 -17.49 11.97
CA SER A 211 -4.51 -16.93 13.08
C SER A 211 -4.93 -17.47 14.45
N ALA A 212 -6.24 -17.65 14.68
CA ALA A 212 -6.78 -18.18 15.93
C ALA A 212 -6.34 -19.62 16.22
N VAL A 213 -6.27 -20.46 15.18
CA VAL A 213 -5.82 -21.85 15.28
C VAL A 213 -4.29 -21.94 15.37
N GLU A 214 -3.56 -20.99 14.77
CA GLU A 214 -2.09 -20.99 14.68
C GLU A 214 -1.39 -20.20 15.81
N GLY A 215 -2.05 -20.03 16.95
CA GLY A 215 -1.40 -19.52 18.17
C GLY A 215 -1.77 -18.09 18.57
N TYR A 216 -2.74 -17.47 17.90
CA TYR A 216 -3.30 -16.18 18.33
C TYR A 216 -4.81 -16.24 18.60
N PRO A 217 -5.23 -16.90 19.71
CA PRO A 217 -6.63 -17.27 19.96
C PRO A 217 -7.60 -16.09 20.12
N HIS A 218 -7.09 -14.86 20.28
CA HIS A 218 -7.88 -13.64 20.35
C HIS A 218 -8.12 -12.98 18.97
N ALA A 219 -7.53 -13.52 17.90
CA ALA A 219 -7.82 -13.07 16.55
C ALA A 219 -9.30 -13.25 16.24
N GLY A 220 -9.91 -12.24 15.65
CA GLY A 220 -11.35 -12.25 15.42
C GLY A 220 -11.84 -11.21 14.44
N ARG A 221 -13.14 -11.24 14.19
CA ARG A 221 -13.83 -10.21 13.41
C ARG A 221 -14.58 -9.28 14.36
N VAL A 222 -14.51 -7.98 14.08
CA VAL A 222 -15.27 -6.96 14.83
C VAL A 222 -16.77 -7.26 14.73
N ASP A 223 -17.49 -7.16 15.84
CA ASP A 223 -18.93 -7.42 15.89
C ASP A 223 -19.70 -6.50 14.92
N ARG A 224 -20.52 -7.10 14.05
CA ARG A 224 -21.34 -6.37 13.07
C ARG A 224 -22.38 -5.47 13.73
N ALA A 225 -22.78 -5.78 14.95
CA ALA A 225 -23.78 -5.03 15.69
C ALA A 225 -23.20 -3.85 16.49
N LEU A 226 -21.86 -3.71 16.58
CA LEU A 226 -21.20 -2.63 17.33
C LEU A 226 -21.65 -1.24 16.86
N GLN A 227 -21.48 -0.92 15.58
CA GLN A 227 -21.88 0.38 15.05
C GLN A 227 -23.41 0.62 15.14
N PRO A 228 -24.28 -0.36 14.77
CA PRO A 228 -25.72 -0.24 15.02
C PRO A 228 -26.10 0.06 16.48
N ARG A 229 -25.43 -0.56 17.46
CA ARG A 229 -25.66 -0.25 18.89
C ARG A 229 -25.30 1.18 19.24
N VAL A 230 -24.14 1.66 18.79
CA VAL A 230 -23.70 3.05 18.97
C VAL A 230 -24.72 4.01 18.34
N ASN A 231 -25.15 3.76 17.11
CA ASN A 231 -26.16 4.58 16.45
C ASN A 231 -27.52 4.55 17.17
N ALA A 232 -27.97 3.40 17.66
CA ALA A 232 -29.21 3.30 18.42
C ALA A 232 -29.17 4.14 19.71
N ALA A 233 -28.05 4.08 20.45
CA ALA A 233 -27.85 4.89 21.66
C ALA A 233 -27.82 6.39 21.34
N LEU A 234 -27.14 6.80 20.27
CA LEU A 234 -27.10 8.21 19.84
C LEU A 234 -28.47 8.72 19.39
N LYS A 235 -29.23 7.94 18.61
CA LYS A 235 -30.58 8.30 18.20
C LYS A 235 -31.51 8.50 19.40
N ALA A 236 -31.45 7.60 20.38
CA ALA A 236 -32.22 7.73 21.61
C ALA A 236 -31.80 8.95 22.44
N ARG A 237 -30.49 9.22 22.57
CA ARG A 237 -29.95 10.33 23.36
C ARG A 237 -30.26 11.70 22.78
N PHE A 238 -30.30 11.83 21.45
CA PHE A 238 -30.42 13.11 20.75
C PHE A 238 -31.71 13.29 19.94
N GLY A 239 -32.61 12.30 19.96
CA GLY A 239 -33.87 12.35 19.20
C GLY A 239 -33.65 12.39 17.68
N LEU A 240 -32.72 11.58 17.17
CA LEU A 240 -32.37 11.56 15.74
C LEU A 240 -33.14 10.47 14.99
N ASP A 241 -33.64 10.81 13.80
CA ASP A 241 -34.41 9.89 12.95
C ASP A 241 -33.53 9.02 12.03
N ALA A 242 -32.22 9.29 11.98
CA ALA A 242 -31.26 8.59 11.15
C ALA A 242 -29.96 8.31 11.91
N ASP A 243 -29.21 7.33 11.43
CA ASP A 243 -27.92 6.91 12.00
C ASP A 243 -26.85 7.98 11.77
N PRO A 244 -26.35 8.65 12.83
CA PRO A 244 -25.42 9.75 12.66
C PRO A 244 -23.97 9.32 12.41
N VAL A 245 -23.58 8.10 12.84
CA VAL A 245 -22.20 7.59 12.72
C VAL A 245 -22.10 6.66 11.52
N VAL A 246 -21.25 7.03 10.56
CA VAL A 246 -21.10 6.33 9.28
C VAL A 246 -19.66 5.94 9.07
N SER A 247 -19.42 4.71 8.64
CA SER A 247 -18.08 4.19 8.41
C SER A 247 -17.40 4.92 7.26
N SER A 248 -16.14 5.25 7.44
CA SER A 248 -15.23 5.82 6.45
C SER A 248 -13.86 5.15 6.55
N ALA A 249 -12.97 5.42 5.60
CA ALA A 249 -11.60 4.90 5.65
C ALA A 249 -10.92 5.33 6.96
N GLY A 250 -10.50 4.35 7.77
CA GLY A 250 -9.80 4.58 9.03
C GLY A 250 -10.66 5.06 10.21
N GLY A 251 -11.99 5.18 10.08
CA GLY A 251 -12.80 5.78 11.14
C GLY A 251 -14.28 5.98 10.81
N PHE A 252 -14.86 7.04 11.39
CA PHE A 252 -16.28 7.37 11.25
C PHE A 252 -16.50 8.87 10.99
N VAL A 253 -17.50 9.19 10.16
CA VAL A 253 -17.99 10.55 9.93
C VAL A 253 -19.34 10.76 10.61
N ILE A 254 -19.59 11.99 11.06
CA ILE A 254 -20.84 12.40 11.72
C ILE A 254 -21.70 13.16 10.73
N VAL A 255 -22.86 12.58 10.39
CA VAL A 255 -23.74 13.11 9.33
C VAL A 255 -25.21 13.05 9.70
N ASP A 256 -26.03 13.77 8.94
CA ASP A 256 -27.48 13.66 8.94
C ASP A 256 -27.98 12.55 8.00
N LYS A 257 -29.31 12.47 7.85
CA LYS A 257 -30.00 11.51 6.96
C LYS A 257 -29.58 11.62 5.49
N ASP A 258 -29.15 12.80 5.06
CA ASP A 258 -28.77 13.13 3.68
C ASP A 258 -27.24 13.02 3.48
N ARG A 259 -26.52 12.45 4.46
CA ARG A 259 -25.06 12.30 4.51
C ARG A 259 -24.30 13.64 4.52
N LYS A 260 -24.93 14.71 5.00
CA LYS A 260 -24.31 16.02 5.21
C LYS A 260 -23.93 16.19 6.67
N SER A 261 -23.04 17.12 6.99
CA SER A 261 -22.70 17.43 8.39
C SER A 261 -23.94 17.91 9.16
N LEU A 262 -24.13 17.40 10.38
CA LEU A 262 -25.12 17.92 11.32
C LEU A 262 -24.83 19.40 11.67
N PRO A 263 -25.84 20.20 12.04
CA PRO A 263 -25.63 21.57 12.51
C PRO A 263 -24.99 21.60 13.91
N GLU A 264 -24.23 22.64 14.20
CA GLU A 264 -23.75 22.91 15.57
C GLU A 264 -24.87 23.53 16.43
N PRO A 265 -24.91 23.27 17.76
CA PRO A 265 -23.96 22.50 18.56
C PRO A 265 -24.20 20.98 18.55
N LEU A 266 -25.26 20.52 17.88
CA LEU A 266 -25.69 19.11 17.89
C LEU A 266 -24.60 18.19 17.35
N ARG A 267 -23.92 18.58 16.27
CA ARG A 267 -22.80 17.81 15.71
C ARG A 267 -21.70 17.55 16.74
N SER A 268 -21.23 18.58 17.43
CA SER A 268 -20.19 18.42 18.47
C SER A 268 -20.64 17.53 19.61
N GLN A 269 -21.91 17.63 20.04
CA GLN A 269 -22.47 16.78 21.09
C GLN A 269 -22.57 15.31 20.66
N VAL A 270 -23.02 15.05 19.43
CA VAL A 270 -23.10 13.70 18.85
C VAL A 270 -21.70 13.10 18.67
N LEU A 271 -20.73 13.89 18.19
CA LEU A 271 -19.34 13.48 18.05
C LEU A 271 -18.74 13.03 19.40
N ALA A 272 -18.87 13.86 20.43
CA ALA A 272 -18.35 13.55 21.76
C ALA A 272 -19.00 12.28 22.36
N ALA A 273 -20.33 12.16 22.24
CA ALA A 273 -21.04 10.97 22.70
C ALA A 273 -20.69 9.71 21.89
N ALA A 274 -20.44 9.84 20.57
CA ALA A 274 -20.02 8.72 19.73
C ALA A 274 -18.63 8.21 20.17
N ILE A 275 -17.69 9.11 20.45
CA ILE A 275 -16.35 8.76 20.95
C ILE A 275 -16.44 8.06 22.31
N GLU A 276 -17.26 8.58 23.23
CA GLU A 276 -17.54 7.97 24.53
C GLU A 276 -18.04 6.51 24.37
N LEU A 277 -19.10 6.33 23.57
CA LEU A 277 -19.70 5.01 23.34
C LEU A 277 -18.76 4.04 22.63
N LEU A 278 -17.99 4.52 21.64
CA LEU A 278 -17.01 3.70 20.93
C LEU A 278 -15.89 3.24 21.87
N ASN A 279 -15.33 4.12 22.70
CA ASN A 279 -14.28 3.73 23.65
C ASN A 279 -14.78 2.82 24.78
N ALA A 280 -16.08 2.74 25.01
CA ALA A 280 -16.68 1.77 25.94
C ALA A 280 -16.82 0.36 25.35
N GLU A 281 -16.73 0.19 24.02
CA GLU A 281 -16.81 -1.13 23.37
C GLU A 281 -15.49 -1.89 23.53
N PRO A 282 -15.47 -3.12 24.07
CA PRO A 282 -14.24 -3.86 24.34
C PRO A 282 -13.34 -4.11 23.10
N GLN A 283 -13.94 -4.10 21.90
CA GLN A 283 -13.25 -4.31 20.64
C GLN A 283 -12.55 -3.06 20.09
N VAL A 284 -12.77 -1.89 20.69
CA VAL A 284 -12.12 -0.61 20.33
C VAL A 284 -10.93 -0.38 21.27
N ALA A 285 -9.74 -0.24 20.69
CA ALA A 285 -8.55 0.14 21.45
C ALA A 285 -8.48 1.66 21.66
N LEU A 286 -8.91 2.43 20.66
CA LEU A 286 -8.99 3.89 20.75
C LEU A 286 -9.94 4.44 19.67
N ALA A 287 -10.84 5.32 20.06
CA ALA A 287 -11.56 6.24 19.18
C ALA A 287 -11.26 7.68 19.63
N VAL A 288 -10.94 8.55 18.68
CA VAL A 288 -10.50 9.93 18.99
C VAL A 288 -10.98 10.89 17.91
N ALA A 289 -11.35 12.11 18.31
CA ALA A 289 -11.72 13.16 17.38
C ALA A 289 -10.52 13.55 16.52
N ARG A 290 -10.74 13.72 15.22
CA ARG A 290 -9.70 14.22 14.30
C ARG A 290 -9.10 15.53 14.76
N ASP A 291 -9.93 16.46 15.19
CA ASP A 291 -9.48 17.82 15.50
C ASP A 291 -8.66 17.86 16.81
N GLU A 292 -8.89 16.92 17.74
CA GLU A 292 -8.00 16.71 18.89
C GLU A 292 -6.62 16.22 18.45
N LEU A 293 -6.56 15.22 17.57
CA LEU A 293 -5.28 14.77 17.02
C LEU A 293 -4.59 15.93 16.31
N LEU A 294 -5.28 16.67 15.44
CA LEU A 294 -4.66 17.77 14.69
C LEU A 294 -4.10 18.89 15.59
N ALA A 295 -4.64 19.08 16.80
CA ALA A 295 -4.11 20.01 17.79
C ALA A 295 -2.82 19.52 18.47
N GLU A 296 -2.51 18.22 18.38
CA GLU A 296 -1.28 17.64 18.91
C GLU A 296 -0.10 17.82 17.94
N PRO A 297 1.14 17.95 18.47
CA PRO A 297 2.33 17.96 17.63
C PRO A 297 2.45 16.65 16.84
N VAL A 298 3.01 16.72 15.63
CA VAL A 298 3.30 15.53 14.83
C VAL A 298 4.42 14.74 15.53
N PRO A 299 4.21 13.44 15.87
CA PRO A 299 5.24 12.63 16.50
C PRO A 299 6.49 12.56 15.61
N ASN A 300 7.66 12.83 16.20
CA ASN A 300 8.95 12.75 15.51
C ASN A 300 9.91 11.82 16.25
N SER A 301 9.50 10.58 16.44
CA SER A 301 10.36 9.54 17.02
C SER A 301 11.29 8.94 15.97
N ILE A 302 12.54 8.72 16.36
CA ILE A 302 13.50 7.89 15.60
C ILE A 302 13.26 6.39 15.80
N ASN A 303 12.49 6.03 16.83
CA ASN A 303 12.05 4.66 17.13
C ASN A 303 10.53 4.57 16.87
N PRO A 304 10.09 4.35 15.62
CA PRO A 304 8.66 4.27 15.27
C PRO A 304 7.90 3.13 15.98
N GLU A 305 8.61 2.11 16.48
CA GLU A 305 8.08 0.99 17.26
C GLU A 305 7.52 1.44 18.62
N ASP A 306 8.13 2.47 19.23
CA ASP A 306 7.79 2.96 20.57
C ASP A 306 6.55 3.87 20.57
N LEU A 307 6.11 4.33 19.40
CA LEU A 307 4.93 5.19 19.27
C LEU A 307 3.68 4.48 19.82
N ASN A 308 2.90 5.17 20.64
CA ASN A 308 1.62 4.66 21.11
C ASN A 308 0.53 4.75 20.02
N VAL A 309 -0.63 4.14 20.26
CA VAL A 309 -1.73 4.10 19.27
C VAL A 309 -2.21 5.49 18.87
N ARG A 310 -2.31 6.43 19.82
CA ARG A 310 -2.77 7.81 19.56
C ARG A 310 -1.79 8.55 18.65
N GLU A 311 -0.49 8.42 18.93
CA GLU A 311 0.58 8.98 18.08
C GLU A 311 0.56 8.39 16.66
N ARG A 312 0.32 7.07 16.54
CA ARG A 312 0.18 6.43 15.22
C ARG A 312 -1.02 6.95 14.43
N LEU A 313 -2.16 7.18 15.08
CA LEU A 313 -3.32 7.82 14.44
C LEU A 313 -3.02 9.27 14.06
N ARG A 314 -2.29 10.01 14.91
CA ARG A 314 -1.86 11.39 14.62
C ARG A 314 -1.06 11.53 13.34
N LEU A 315 -0.16 10.56 13.05
CA LEU A 315 0.66 10.55 11.84
C LEU A 315 -0.14 10.43 10.54
N SER A 316 -1.40 9.99 10.59
CA SER A 316 -2.27 9.84 9.41
C SER A 316 -3.51 10.76 9.44
N ALA A 317 -3.59 11.67 10.43
CA ALA A 317 -4.64 12.66 10.52
C ALA A 317 -4.36 13.86 9.60
N VAL A 318 -5.29 14.17 8.70
CA VAL A 318 -5.21 15.25 7.73
C VAL A 318 -6.50 16.07 7.74
N ALA A 319 -6.37 17.37 7.98
CA ALA A 319 -7.49 18.32 7.99
C ALA A 319 -8.29 18.25 6.67
N GLY A 320 -9.62 18.20 6.78
CA GLY A 320 -10.53 18.15 5.64
C GLY A 320 -10.52 16.86 4.82
N ARG A 321 -9.74 15.84 5.20
CA ARG A 321 -9.68 14.53 4.50
C ARG A 321 -9.95 13.36 5.42
N SER A 322 -9.39 13.39 6.63
CA SER A 322 -9.63 12.33 7.62
C SER A 322 -11.07 12.37 8.14
N PRO A 323 -11.62 11.21 8.55
CA PRO A 323 -12.95 11.13 9.16
C PRO A 323 -13.03 11.98 10.44
N ASP A 324 -14.24 12.27 10.92
CA ASP A 324 -14.43 13.05 12.16
C ASP A 324 -13.89 12.32 13.39
N ILE A 325 -13.97 10.98 13.40
CA ILE A 325 -13.42 10.09 14.43
C ILE A 325 -12.43 9.15 13.75
N LEU A 326 -11.17 9.13 14.21
CA LEU A 326 -10.20 8.09 13.86
C LEU A 326 -10.28 6.96 14.89
N ARG A 327 -10.09 5.70 14.44
CA ARG A 327 -10.25 4.53 15.32
C ARG A 327 -9.13 3.50 15.17
N ALA A 328 -8.85 2.81 16.26
CA ALA A 328 -8.09 1.57 16.33
C ALA A 328 -8.97 0.47 16.93
N TRP A 329 -9.09 -0.66 16.24
CA TRP A 329 -9.60 -1.89 16.85
C TRP A 329 -8.52 -2.51 17.73
N GLN A 330 -8.91 -3.36 18.68
CA GLN A 330 -7.96 -4.19 19.43
C GLN A 330 -7.06 -5.03 18.49
N PRO A 331 -5.83 -5.38 18.90
CA PRO A 331 -4.92 -6.18 18.09
C PRO A 331 -5.54 -7.52 17.70
N GLY A 332 -5.39 -7.93 16.43
CA GLY A 332 -5.99 -9.17 15.92
C GLY A 332 -7.43 -9.07 15.47
N LEU A 333 -8.09 -7.92 15.68
CA LEU A 333 -9.43 -7.69 15.17
C LEU A 333 -9.39 -7.05 13.80
N THR A 334 -10.04 -7.71 12.85
CA THR A 334 -10.25 -7.18 11.50
C THR A 334 -11.73 -6.97 11.23
N GLY A 335 -12.02 -6.23 10.16
CA GLY A 335 -13.37 -6.06 9.68
C GLY A 335 -14.00 -7.39 9.24
N GLN A 336 -15.23 -7.27 8.77
CA GLN A 336 -15.90 -8.41 8.17
C GLN A 336 -15.19 -8.82 6.87
N GLY A 337 -15.17 -10.13 6.63
CA GLY A 337 -14.65 -10.71 5.40
C GLY A 337 -15.75 -11.40 4.60
N ARG A 338 -15.47 -11.69 3.34
CA ARG A 338 -16.34 -12.47 2.46
C ARG A 338 -15.52 -13.38 1.57
N VAL A 339 -15.86 -14.66 1.52
CA VAL A 339 -15.30 -15.59 0.54
C VAL A 339 -15.55 -15.06 -0.88
N GLY A 340 -14.53 -15.09 -1.74
CA GLY A 340 -14.55 -14.44 -3.06
C GLY A 340 -14.42 -12.91 -3.03
N GLY A 341 -14.20 -12.31 -1.86
CA GLY A 341 -13.79 -10.92 -1.65
C GLY A 341 -12.55 -10.86 -0.77
N ALA A 342 -12.40 -9.77 0.00
CA ALA A 342 -11.36 -9.68 1.01
C ALA A 342 -11.76 -10.51 2.25
N ILE A 343 -10.92 -11.45 2.66
CA ILE A 343 -11.06 -12.25 3.89
C ILE A 343 -10.06 -11.82 4.97
N SER A 344 -8.94 -11.24 4.55
CA SER A 344 -7.96 -10.52 5.37
C SER A 344 -7.82 -9.07 4.90
N SER A 345 -7.23 -8.23 5.74
CA SER A 345 -6.94 -6.82 5.45
C SER A 345 -5.78 -6.32 6.30
N HIS A 346 -5.27 -5.16 5.94
CA HIS A 346 -4.38 -4.31 6.73
C HIS A 346 -5.09 -3.00 7.08
N GLY A 347 -4.34 -2.01 7.57
CA GLY A 347 -4.84 -0.67 7.94
C GLY A 347 -5.09 -0.50 9.43
N SER A 348 -4.63 -1.42 10.27
CA SER A 348 -4.58 -1.24 11.72
C SER A 348 -3.29 -0.53 12.14
N PRO A 349 -3.25 0.12 13.33
CA PRO A 349 -2.05 0.78 13.83
C PRO A 349 -1.07 -0.20 14.48
N TRP A 350 -1.24 -1.51 14.29
CA TRP A 350 -0.44 -2.55 14.94
C TRP A 350 0.80 -2.90 14.13
N ASP A 351 1.78 -3.51 14.78
CA ASP A 351 3.11 -3.72 14.20
C ASP A 351 3.07 -4.58 12.92
N TYR A 352 2.20 -5.60 12.90
CA TYR A 352 2.04 -6.48 11.74
C TYR A 352 1.56 -5.76 10.47
N ASP A 353 0.89 -4.61 10.58
CA ASP A 353 0.47 -3.77 9.44
C ASP A 353 1.45 -2.63 9.15
N ARG A 354 2.39 -2.34 10.05
CA ARG A 354 3.29 -1.17 9.96
C ARG A 354 4.73 -1.53 9.62
N ARG A 355 5.20 -2.69 10.07
CA ARG A 355 6.59 -3.12 9.89
C ARG A 355 6.77 -3.67 8.49
N VAL A 356 7.70 -3.08 7.74
CA VAL A 356 8.02 -3.43 6.36
C VAL A 356 9.54 -3.58 6.20
N PRO A 357 10.01 -4.41 5.26
CA PRO A 357 11.42 -4.43 4.91
C PRO A 357 11.80 -3.12 4.21
N ILE A 358 13.02 -2.63 4.40
CA ILE A 358 13.63 -1.59 3.57
C ILE A 358 15.01 -2.10 3.17
N VAL A 359 15.17 -2.45 1.91
CA VAL A 359 16.40 -3.03 1.37
C VAL A 359 16.97 -2.11 0.30
N PHE A 360 18.20 -1.65 0.48
CA PHE A 360 18.95 -0.94 -0.54
C PHE A 360 19.93 -1.88 -1.23
N TRP A 361 20.04 -1.78 -2.55
CA TRP A 361 20.94 -2.60 -3.35
C TRP A 361 21.51 -1.81 -4.54
N TRP A 362 22.73 -2.13 -4.94
CA TRP A 362 23.36 -1.70 -6.19
C TRP A 362 24.40 -2.75 -6.63
N PRO A 363 24.82 -2.77 -7.91
CA PRO A 363 25.88 -3.67 -8.36
C PRO A 363 27.17 -3.50 -7.53
N GLY A 364 27.65 -4.59 -6.94
CA GLY A 364 28.84 -4.59 -6.08
C GLY A 364 28.60 -4.16 -4.63
N ALA A 365 27.34 -3.95 -4.20
CA ALA A 365 27.02 -3.68 -2.80
C ALA A 365 27.47 -4.82 -1.88
N GLU A 366 28.15 -4.51 -0.78
CA GLU A 366 28.39 -5.48 0.29
C GLU A 366 27.18 -5.53 1.25
N GLY A 367 26.76 -6.75 1.59
CA GLY A 367 25.64 -6.98 2.48
C GLY A 367 25.91 -6.50 3.90
N GLN A 368 24.97 -5.72 4.44
CA GLN A 368 24.94 -5.31 5.84
C GLN A 368 23.50 -5.35 6.35
N GLU A 369 23.33 -5.73 7.61
CA GLU A 369 22.05 -5.60 8.30
C GLU A 369 22.13 -4.48 9.31
N ARG A 370 21.08 -3.68 9.40
CA ARG A 370 20.94 -2.63 10.41
C ARG A 370 19.78 -2.96 11.32
N PHE A 371 20.09 -3.09 12.60
CA PHE A 371 19.08 -3.32 13.63
C PHE A 371 18.27 -2.06 13.95
N LEU A 372 18.86 -0.87 13.80
CA LEU A 372 18.15 0.38 14.09
C LEU A 372 17.06 0.63 13.03
N PRO A 373 15.85 1.03 13.46
CA PRO A 373 14.72 1.20 12.57
C PRO A 373 14.95 2.32 11.55
N MET A 374 14.41 2.10 10.36
CA MET A 374 14.25 3.10 9.31
C MET A 374 12.76 3.24 8.99
N ARG A 375 12.32 4.47 8.70
CA ARG A 375 10.93 4.73 8.29
C ARG A 375 10.88 4.83 6.77
N THR A 376 9.77 4.47 6.14
CA THR A 376 9.61 4.60 4.68
C THR A 376 9.78 6.04 4.20
N ILE A 377 9.39 7.03 5.03
CA ILE A 377 9.62 8.46 4.77
C ILE A 377 11.11 8.85 4.73
N ASP A 378 12.02 8.03 5.26
CA ASP A 378 13.46 8.27 5.24
C ASP A 378 14.09 7.82 3.90
N ILE A 379 13.37 7.08 3.04
CA ILE A 379 13.87 6.59 1.75
C ILE A 379 14.14 7.74 0.78
N ALA A 380 13.15 8.62 0.57
CA ALA A 380 13.25 9.71 -0.39
C ALA A 380 14.43 10.67 -0.09
N PRO A 381 14.63 11.20 1.14
CA PRO A 381 15.80 12.02 1.44
C PRO A 381 17.13 11.28 1.36
N THR A 382 17.15 9.98 1.64
CA THR A 382 18.35 9.14 1.49
C THR A 382 18.77 9.06 0.03
N LEU A 383 17.84 8.70 -0.87
CA LEU A 383 18.10 8.67 -2.31
C LEU A 383 18.41 10.06 -2.86
N ALA A 384 17.71 11.09 -2.38
CA ALA A 384 17.94 12.47 -2.80
C ALA A 384 19.40 12.90 -2.57
N ASN A 385 19.96 12.58 -1.41
CA ASN A 385 21.36 12.82 -1.08
C ASN A 385 22.31 12.10 -2.07
N LEU A 386 22.03 10.84 -2.39
CA LEU A 386 22.83 10.04 -3.32
C LEU A 386 22.81 10.59 -4.75
N ILE A 387 21.68 11.11 -5.22
CA ILE A 387 21.57 11.69 -6.56
C ILE A 387 21.88 13.19 -6.59
N GLY A 388 22.13 13.81 -5.42
CA GLY A 388 22.53 15.22 -5.31
C GLY A 388 21.38 16.19 -5.51
N VAL A 389 20.15 15.78 -5.20
CA VAL A 389 18.95 16.62 -5.29
C VAL A 389 18.49 17.00 -3.88
N GLN A 390 17.83 18.15 -3.75
CA GLN A 390 17.26 18.61 -2.50
C GLN A 390 15.73 18.54 -2.58
N PRO A 391 15.03 18.22 -1.47
CA PRO A 391 13.60 18.41 -1.39
C PRO A 391 13.22 19.87 -1.69
N ASP A 392 12.10 20.08 -2.39
CA ASP A 392 11.57 21.42 -2.71
C ASP A 392 10.69 22.00 -1.57
N GLY A 393 10.61 21.32 -0.43
CA GLY A 393 9.84 21.75 0.74
C GLY A 393 10.15 20.93 2.00
N PRO A 394 9.45 21.22 3.11
CA PRO A 394 9.58 20.46 4.35
C PRO A 394 9.26 18.98 4.17
N ILE A 395 10.06 18.12 4.78
CA ILE A 395 9.87 16.67 4.80
C ILE A 395 10.01 16.14 6.23
N ASP A 396 9.21 15.12 6.57
CA ASP A 396 9.27 14.44 7.88
C ASP A 396 10.45 13.46 7.96
N GLY A 397 10.89 12.96 6.80
CA GLY A 397 11.99 12.03 6.67
C GLY A 397 13.36 12.63 6.99
N ARG A 398 14.29 11.75 7.34
CA ARG A 398 15.71 12.05 7.47
C ARG A 398 16.54 11.19 6.52
N CYS A 399 17.67 11.73 6.09
CA CYS A 399 18.64 10.98 5.30
C CYS A 399 19.31 9.93 6.20
N MET A 400 19.49 8.71 5.67
CA MET A 400 20.19 7.61 6.31
C MET A 400 21.47 7.30 5.53
N ASP A 401 22.63 7.36 6.18
CA ASP A 401 23.91 7.10 5.50
C ASP A 401 23.94 5.69 4.90
N LEU A 402 24.35 5.54 3.64
CA LEU A 402 24.61 4.24 3.01
C LEU A 402 26.13 4.09 2.82
N PRO A 403 26.84 3.34 3.68
CA PRO A 403 28.29 3.19 3.59
C PRO A 403 28.60 2.49 2.27
N GLN A 404 29.65 2.95 1.58
CA GLN A 404 30.12 2.61 0.22
C GLN A 404 29.82 3.66 -0.86
N PHE A 405 28.91 4.61 -0.64
CA PHE A 405 28.82 5.77 -1.53
C PHE A 405 29.84 6.85 -1.13
N ALA A 406 30.65 7.30 -2.10
CA ALA A 406 31.65 8.35 -1.89
C ALA A 406 31.06 9.76 -1.75
N LYS A 407 29.76 9.93 -2.01
CA LYS A 407 29.06 11.21 -1.79
C LYS A 407 28.97 11.52 -0.30
N GLY A 408 28.93 12.82 0.01
CA GLY A 408 28.99 13.33 1.38
C GLY A 408 28.00 12.64 2.31
N ARG A 409 28.42 12.48 3.58
CA ARG A 409 27.56 12.00 4.67
C ARG A 409 26.24 12.77 4.66
N CYS A 410 25.17 12.09 4.99
CA CYS A 410 23.88 12.70 5.24
C CYS A 410 24.05 13.93 6.13
N PRO A 411 23.40 15.07 5.79
CA PRO A 411 23.46 16.25 6.64
C PRO A 411 23.03 15.88 8.06
N THR A 412 23.83 16.26 9.05
CA THR A 412 23.41 16.17 10.45
C THR A 412 22.25 17.14 10.65
N LYS A 413 21.03 16.60 10.78
CA LYS A 413 19.85 17.36 11.23
C LYS A 413 19.84 17.47 12.74
#